data_AF-A0A350AK41-F1
#
_entry.id   AF-A0A350AK41-F1
#
_cell.length_a   1.000
_cell.length_b   1.000
_cell.length_c   1.000
_cell.angle_alpha   90.00
_cell.angle_beta   90.00
_cell.angle_gamma   90.00
#
_symmetry.space_group_name_H-M   'P 1'
#
loop_
_entity.id
_entity.type
_entity.pdbx_description
1 polymer ?
#
loop_
_entity_poly.entity_id
_entity_poly.type
_entity_poly.pdbx_seq_one_letter_code
_entity_poly.pdbx_strand_id
1 'polypeptide(L)' 'MDIARSSFYYQPKEPDTADVKADMDILDRIETICLDFHGYGYRRVTRQLHYDGFQVNHKRVLRLMRE' A
#
# COMPACT_ATOMS: atom_id res chain seq x y z
N MET A 1 17.92 23.63 22.82
CA MET A 1 16.90 22.79 22.14
C MET A 1 17.51 21.40 22.02
N ASP A 2 17.11 20.48 22.90
CA ASP A 2 17.70 19.14 22.98
C ASP A 2 16.89 18.20 22.08
N ILE A 3 17.28 18.12 20.81
CA ILE A 3 16.64 17.24 19.82
C ILE A 3 17.52 16.00 19.69
N ALA A 4 16.92 14.81 19.84
CA ALA A 4 17.62 13.55 19.63
C ALA A 4 18.22 13.50 18.22
N ARG A 5 19.48 13.03 18.11
CA ARG A 5 20.22 12.96 16.84
C ARG A 5 19.47 12.22 15.73
N SER A 6 18.65 11.24 16.08
CA SER A 6 17.77 10.52 15.14
C SER A 6 16.72 11.42 14.49
N SER A 7 16.13 12.34 15.26
CA SER A 7 15.18 13.32 14.74
C SER A 7 15.87 14.42 13.94
N PHE A 8 17.14 14.74 14.24
CA PHE A 8 17.92 15.72 13.48
C PHE A 8 18.19 15.28 12.03
N TYR A 9 18.40 13.98 11.81
CA TYR A 9 18.59 13.42 10.45
C TYR A 9 17.30 12.93 9.78
N TYR A 10 16.19 12.86 10.51
CA TYR A 10 14.92 12.44 9.93
C TYR A 10 14.35 13.56 9.06
N GLN A 11 14.45 13.41 7.74
CA GLN A 11 13.68 14.21 6.80
C GLN A 11 12.43 13.43 6.40
N PRO A 12 11.22 13.90 6.75
CA PRO A 12 10.01 13.32 6.19
C PRO A 12 10.04 13.52 4.67
N LYS A 13 10.01 12.42 3.92
CA LYS A 13 9.83 12.46 2.47
C LYS A 13 8.38 12.83 2.20
N GLU A 14 8.13 13.99 1.60
CA GLU A 14 6.80 14.29 1.07
C GLU A 14 6.46 13.23 0.02
N PRO A 15 5.28 12.61 0.08
CA PRO A 15 4.89 11.65 -0.94
C PRO A 15 4.83 12.38 -2.27
N ASP A 16 5.64 11.95 -3.23
CA ASP A 16 5.59 12.50 -4.58
C ASP A 16 4.17 12.30 -5.11
N THR A 17 3.64 13.26 -5.86
CA THR A 17 2.28 13.14 -6.44
C THR A 17 2.08 11.88 -7.28
N ALA A 18 3.17 11.32 -7.81
CA ALA A 18 3.20 10.03 -8.49
C ALA A 18 3.00 8.84 -7.53
N ASP A 19 3.59 8.89 -6.32
CA ASP A 19 3.42 7.86 -5.30
C ASP A 19 1.95 7.83 -4.82
N VAL A 20 1.32 8.99 -4.63
CA VAL A 20 -0.10 9.07 -4.24
C VAL A 20 -1.03 8.47 -5.29
N LYS A 21 -0.75 8.68 -6.58
CA LYS A 21 -1.54 8.07 -7.67
C LYS A 21 -1.36 6.56 -7.71
N ALA A 22 -0.12 6.06 -7.60
CA ALA A 22 0.15 4.63 -7.55
C ALA A 22 -0.58 3.96 -6.36
N ASP A 23 -0.66 4.65 -5.22
CA ASP A 23 -1.40 4.19 -4.05
C ASP A 23 -2.91 4.09 -4.31
N MET A 24 -3.50 5.08 -4.99
CA MET A 24 -4.90 5.03 -5.41
C MET A 24 -5.18 3.90 -6.40
N ASP A 25 -4.30 3.70 -7.38
CA ASP A 25 -4.45 2.63 -8.38
C ASP A 25 -4.43 1.24 -7.72
N ILE A 26 -3.57 1.05 -6.71
CA ILE A 26 -3.52 -0.19 -5.92
C ILE A 26 -4.82 -0.40 -5.14
N LEU A 27 -5.36 0.66 -4.53
CA LEU A 27 -6.61 0.60 -3.78
C LEU A 27 -7.80 0.23 -4.66
N ASP A 28 -7.95 0.91 -5.79
CA ASP A 28 -9.01 0.63 -6.79
C ASP A 28 -8.94 -0.82 -7.28
N ARG A 29 -7.71 -1.31 -7.53
CA ARG A 29 -7.52 -2.70 -7.93
C ARG A 29 -7.87 -3.70 -6.82
N ILE A 30 -7.51 -3.40 -5.57
CA ILE A 30 -7.89 -4.23 -4.42
C ILE A 30 -9.41 -4.32 -4.31
N GLU A 31 -10.11 -3.20 -4.43
CA GLU A 31 -11.58 -3.15 -4.37
C GLU A 31 -12.19 -4.00 -5.48
N THR A 32 -11.73 -3.82 -6.72
CA THR A 32 -12.15 -4.64 -7.87
C THR A 32 -11.97 -6.14 -7.59
N ILE A 33 -10.81 -6.55 -7.09
CA ILE A 33 -10.53 -7.97 -6.77
C ILE A 33 -11.47 -8.48 -5.67
N CYS A 34 -11.78 -7.65 -4.67
CA CYS A 34 -12.68 -8.04 -3.59
C CYS A 34 -14.13 -8.19 -4.07
N LEU A 35 -14.55 -7.36 -5.03
CA LEU A 35 -15.86 -7.45 -5.68
C LEU A 35 -15.96 -8.68 -6.59
N ASP A 36 -14.92 -8.97 -7.35
CA ASP A 36 -14.89 -10.14 -8.25
C ASP A 36 -14.82 -11.46 -7.47
N PHE A 37 -13.98 -11.51 -6.42
CA PHE A 37 -13.67 -12.72 -5.67
C PHE A 37 -14.06 -12.58 -4.19
N HIS A 38 -15.35 -12.72 -3.93
CA HIS A 38 -15.90 -12.75 -2.58
C HIS A 38 -15.21 -13.82 -1.71
N GLY A 39 -14.68 -13.41 -0.54
CA GLY A 39 -13.96 -14.28 0.39
C GLY A 39 -12.45 -14.36 0.19
N TYR A 40 -11.88 -13.58 -0.74
CA TYR A 40 -10.43 -13.42 -0.82
C TYR A 40 -9.90 -12.60 0.36
N GLY A 41 -9.01 -13.21 1.15
CA GLY A 41 -8.22 -12.49 2.14
C GLY A 41 -7.00 -11.82 1.51
N TYR A 42 -6.37 -10.92 2.25
CA TYR A 42 -5.22 -10.10 1.81
C TYR A 42 -4.09 -10.89 1.14
N ARG A 43 -3.84 -12.14 1.54
CA ARG A 43 -2.83 -13.01 0.91
C ARG A 43 -3.16 -13.35 -0.54
N ARG A 44 -4.43 -13.66 -0.84
CA ARG A 44 -4.89 -13.98 -2.19
C ARG A 44 -4.98 -12.71 -3.04
N VAL A 45 -5.46 -11.61 -2.46
CA VAL A 45 -5.46 -10.29 -3.10
C VAL A 45 -4.04 -9.86 -3.49
N THR A 46 -3.06 -10.00 -2.59
CA THR A 46 -1.66 -9.66 -2.90
C THR A 46 -1.13 -10.47 -4.08
N ARG A 47 -1.47 -11.76 -4.16
CA ARG A 47 -1.05 -12.61 -5.27
C ARG A 47 -1.68 -12.17 -6.59
N GLN A 48 -2.95 -11.78 -6.57
CA GLN A 48 -3.64 -11.26 -7.75
C GLN A 48 -3.04 -9.92 -8.20
N LEU A 49 -2.76 -9.00 -7.26
CA LEU A 49 -2.05 -7.75 -7.54
C LEU A 49 -0.70 -8.00 -8.21
N HIS A 50 0.06 -9.01 -7.77
CA HIS A 50 1.34 -9.37 -8.40
C HIS A 50 1.13 -9.90 -9.83
N TYR A 51 0.07 -10.67 -10.09
CA TYR A 51 -0.29 -11.10 -11.45
C TYR A 51 -0.68 -9.92 -12.34
N ASP A 52 -1.31 -8.89 -11.77
CA ASP A 52 -1.70 -7.67 -12.46
C ASP A 52 -0.52 -6.69 -12.63
N GLY A 53 0.68 -7.05 -12.18
CA GLY A 53 1.91 -6.26 -12.36
C GLY A 53 2.25 -5.32 -11.21
N PHE A 54 1.45 -5.28 -10.15
CA PHE A 54 1.71 -4.44 -8.98
C PHE A 54 2.71 -5.11 -8.04
N GLN A 55 3.84 -4.47 -7.76
CA GLN A 55 4.82 -4.97 -6.78
C GLN A 55 4.54 -4.42 -5.37
N VAL A 56 3.49 -4.97 -4.72
CA VAL A 56 3.06 -4.51 -3.39
C VAL A 56 3.35 -5.55 -2.31
N ASN A 57 3.82 -5.12 -1.14
CA ASN A 57 4.03 -6.02 -0.01
C ASN A 57 2.69 -6.46 0.62
N HIS A 58 2.56 -7.74 0.95
CA HIS A 58 1.37 -8.29 1.61
C HIS A 58 1.02 -7.59 2.94
N LYS A 59 2.00 -7.06 3.67
CA LYS A 59 1.75 -6.26 4.90
C LYS A 59 1.04 -4.94 4.58
N ARG A 60 1.38 -4.34 3.44
CA ARG A 60 0.76 -3.10 2.97
C ARG A 60 -0.67 -3.36 2.52
N VAL A 61 -0.91 -4.41 1.74
CA VAL A 61 -2.26 -4.85 1.36
C VAL A 61 -3.11 -5.14 2.60
N LEU A 62 -2.55 -5.83 3.60
CA LEU A 62 -3.25 -6.08 4.87
C LEU A 62 -3.67 -4.80 5.59
N ARG A 63 -2.81 -3.76 5.58
CA ARG A 63 -3.15 -2.47 6.19
C ARG A 63 -4.26 -1.78 5.41
N LEU A 64 -4.15 -1.71 4.08
CA LEU A 64 -5.15 -1.07 3.22
C LEU A 64 -6.52 -1.76 3.29
N MET A 65 -6.57 -3.08 3.43
CA MET A 65 -7.84 -3.82 3.59
C MET A 65 -8.44 -3.75 5.01
N ARG A 66 -7.71 -3.18 5.99
CA ARG A 66 -8.17 -3.05 7.38
C ARG A 66 -8.59 -1.63 7.74
N GLU A 67 -8.16 -0.64 6.96
CA GLU A 67 -8.65 0.74 7.04
C GLU A 67 -10.06 0.81 6.45
#